data_AF-A0A7H9BL17-F1
#
_entry.id   AF-A0A7H9BL17-F1
#
_cell.length_a   1.000
_cell.length_b   1.000
_cell.length_c   1.000
_cell.angle_alpha   90.00
_cell.angle_beta   90.00
_cell.angle_gamma   90.00
#
_symmetry.space_group_name_H-M   'P 1'
#
loop_
_entity.id
_entity.type
_entity.pdbx_description
1 polymer ?
#
loop_
_entity_poly.entity_id
_entity_poly.type
_entity_poly.pdbx_seq_one_letter_code
_entity_poly.pdbx_strand_id
1 'polypeptide(L)'
;MMKKWTQSCLAIAILLASAVTHAAAYRVEVDTQSVSQQNGFIYFSLGSLLGSPAIDAQISQLTGWQSLGAIELQDGQVSGGLPSKLTLSSNSPSSFVAQGLTFGQKLSFVLNFGGDWQGTPSADGSSFVAQLLDQNYTSLLGNASGSIFQIDAVAHTPMQPELGLSTQVAPVPEPETYALMGLGLLALIARRKRHY
;
A
#
# COMPACT_ATOMS: atom_id res chain seq x y z
N MET A 1 -15.22 -25.18 -44.65
CA MET A 1 -15.95 -24.18 -43.85
C MET A 1 -15.49 -24.17 -42.37
N MET A 2 -14.17 -24.19 -42.09
CA MET A 2 -13.61 -24.40 -40.73
C MET A 2 -12.58 -23.34 -40.28
N LYS A 3 -12.37 -22.26 -41.05
CA LYS A 3 -11.25 -21.32 -40.84
C LYS A 3 -11.58 -20.12 -39.93
N LYS A 4 -12.86 -19.87 -39.63
CA LYS A 4 -13.31 -18.70 -38.85
C LYS A 4 -13.36 -18.93 -37.32
N TRP A 5 -13.28 -20.18 -36.88
CA TRP A 5 -13.40 -20.53 -35.45
C TRP A 5 -12.06 -20.42 -34.71
N THR A 6 -10.95 -20.74 -35.36
CA THR A 6 -9.61 -20.65 -34.75
C THR A 6 -9.15 -19.22 -34.48
N GLN A 7 -9.58 -18.24 -35.29
CA GLN A 7 -9.25 -16.82 -35.07
C GLN A 7 -9.99 -16.20 -33.87
N SER A 8 -11.16 -16.73 -33.51
CA SER A 8 -11.93 -16.22 -32.36
C SER A 8 -11.39 -16.72 -31.02
N CYS A 9 -10.85 -17.95 -30.97
CA CYS A 9 -10.21 -18.48 -29.77
C CYS A 9 -8.90 -17.77 -29.41
N LEU A 10 -8.11 -17.34 -30.41
CA LEU A 10 -6.83 -16.66 -30.17
C LEU A 10 -7.01 -15.27 -29.52
N ALA A 11 -8.06 -14.53 -29.90
CA ALA A 11 -8.36 -13.21 -29.33
C ALA A 11 -8.87 -13.29 -27.87
N ILE A 12 -9.54 -14.39 -27.50
CA ILE A 12 -10.00 -14.62 -26.12
C ILE A 12 -8.84 -15.08 -25.23
N ALA A 13 -7.90 -15.86 -25.77
CA ALA A 13 -6.72 -16.32 -25.03
C ALA A 13 -5.77 -15.17 -24.63
N ILE A 14 -5.67 -14.10 -25.45
CA ILE A 14 -4.85 -12.91 -25.13
C ILE A 14 -5.53 -12.03 -24.07
N LEU A 15 -6.86 -12.02 -23.97
CA LEU A 15 -7.60 -11.29 -22.93
C LEU A 15 -7.55 -11.97 -21.55
N LEU A 16 -7.18 -13.25 -21.49
CA LEU A 16 -7.07 -14.03 -20.25
C LEU A 16 -5.64 -14.07 -19.67
N ALA A 17 -4.66 -13.49 -20.37
CA ALA A 17 -3.34 -13.22 -19.80
C ALA A 17 -3.44 -11.96 -18.92
N SER A 18 -4.22 -12.04 -17.85
CA SER A 18 -4.18 -11.06 -16.78
C SER A 18 -2.75 -11.05 -16.26
N ALA A 19 -2.03 -9.94 -16.49
CA ALA A 19 -0.83 -9.69 -15.72
C ALA A 19 -1.23 -9.82 -14.25
N VAL A 20 -0.64 -10.78 -13.54
CA VAL A 20 -0.65 -10.76 -12.08
C VAL A 20 0.35 -9.67 -11.71
N THR A 21 -0.02 -8.42 -11.97
CA THR A 21 0.71 -7.27 -11.45
C THR A 21 0.32 -7.15 -9.98
N HIS A 22 1.31 -7.36 -9.11
CA HIS A 22 1.17 -7.06 -7.69
C HIS A 22 0.85 -5.58 -7.55
N ALA A 23 -0.16 -5.24 -6.76
CA ALA A 23 -0.43 -3.84 -6.43
C ALA A 23 0.81 -3.26 -5.72
N ALA A 24 1.54 -2.38 -6.39
CA ALA A 24 2.70 -1.69 -5.82
C ALA A 24 2.31 -0.69 -4.72
N ALA A 25 1.02 -0.30 -4.68
CA ALA A 25 0.47 0.67 -3.76
C ALA A 25 -0.84 0.21 -3.10
N TYR A 26 -0.97 0.52 -1.81
CA TYR A 26 -2.14 0.27 -0.98
C TYR A 26 -2.71 1.59 -0.48
N ARG A 27 -4.01 1.80 -0.67
CA ARG A 27 -4.73 2.85 0.03
C ARG A 27 -5.20 2.29 1.36
N VAL A 28 -4.73 2.89 2.45
CA VAL A 28 -5.10 2.54 3.82
C VAL A 28 -6.05 3.63 4.33
N GLU A 29 -7.22 3.21 4.80
CA GLU A 29 -8.23 4.07 5.40
C GLU A 29 -8.47 3.63 6.84
N VAL A 30 -8.46 4.56 7.77
CA VAL A 30 -8.59 4.29 9.21
C VAL A 30 -9.65 5.21 9.77
N ASP A 31 -10.68 4.62 10.38
CA ASP A 31 -11.71 5.37 11.10
C ASP A 31 -11.28 5.58 12.56
N THR A 32 -11.01 6.83 12.93
CA THR A 32 -10.58 7.20 14.30
C THR A 32 -11.70 7.83 15.14
N GLN A 33 -12.96 7.78 14.68
CA GLN A 33 -14.07 8.42 15.38
C GLN A 33 -14.31 7.85 16.79
N SER A 34 -14.02 6.56 17.01
CA SER A 34 -14.13 5.90 18.32
C SER A 34 -13.18 6.46 19.38
N VAL A 35 -12.08 7.09 18.97
CA VAL A 35 -11.06 7.71 19.83
C VAL A 35 -10.99 9.22 19.63
N SER A 36 -12.11 9.83 19.24
CA SER A 36 -12.19 11.26 18.94
C SER A 36 -11.71 12.17 20.08
N GLN A 37 -11.10 13.31 19.69
CA GLN A 37 -10.54 14.34 20.59
C GLN A 37 -9.36 13.88 21.47
N GLN A 38 -8.84 12.67 21.27
CA GLN A 38 -7.58 12.27 21.85
C GLN A 38 -6.42 12.75 20.99
N ASN A 39 -5.39 13.29 21.65
CA ASN A 39 -4.10 13.54 21.02
C ASN A 39 -3.21 12.32 21.24
N GLY A 40 -2.50 11.94 20.20
CA GLY A 40 -1.54 10.84 20.27
C GLY A 40 -0.64 10.84 19.06
N PHE A 41 -0.22 9.66 18.64
CA PHE A 41 0.72 9.50 17.54
C PHE A 41 0.19 8.52 16.51
N ILE A 42 0.45 8.83 15.25
CA ILE A 42 0.59 7.78 14.25
C ILE A 42 2.06 7.36 14.22
N TYR A 43 2.29 6.08 14.44
CA TYR A 43 3.61 5.48 14.38
C TYR A 43 3.74 4.65 13.11
N PHE A 44 4.77 4.93 12.32
CA PHE A 44 5.14 4.13 11.16
C PHE A 44 6.50 3.52 11.39
N SER A 45 6.64 2.22 11.12
CA SER A 45 7.92 1.54 11.13
C SER A 45 8.10 0.65 9.93
N LEU A 46 9.36 0.52 9.52
CA LEU A 46 9.83 -0.44 8.54
C LEU A 46 11.01 -1.18 9.18
N GLY A 47 10.81 -2.47 9.47
CA GLY A 47 11.85 -3.35 9.99
C GLY A 47 12.23 -4.40 8.96
N SER A 48 13.51 -4.79 8.94
CA SER A 48 14.01 -5.76 7.97
C SER A 48 14.91 -6.79 8.64
N LEU A 49 14.77 -8.04 8.18
CA LEU A 49 15.64 -9.11 8.61
C LEU A 49 17.02 -8.99 7.93
N LEU A 50 18.03 -9.58 8.56
CA LEU A 50 19.35 -9.68 7.94
C LEU A 50 19.25 -10.56 6.70
N GLY A 51 19.65 -10.04 5.53
CA GLY A 51 19.52 -10.75 4.24
C GLY A 51 18.28 -10.39 3.44
N SER A 52 17.39 -9.55 3.98
CA SER A 52 16.31 -8.95 3.20
C SER A 52 16.86 -7.98 2.15
N PRO A 53 16.32 -7.98 0.93
CA PRO A 53 16.62 -6.96 -0.06
C PRO A 53 16.21 -5.56 0.40
N ALA A 54 16.83 -4.54 -0.20
CA ALA A 54 16.46 -3.14 0.06
C ALA A 54 15.03 -2.83 -0.42
N ILE A 55 14.26 -2.19 0.45
CA ILE A 55 12.88 -1.76 0.21
C ILE A 55 12.66 -0.39 0.84
N ASP A 56 11.89 0.44 0.13
CA ASP A 56 11.48 1.76 0.61
C ASP A 56 9.96 1.81 0.74
N ALA A 57 9.47 2.10 1.93
CA ALA A 57 8.06 2.36 2.21
C ALA A 57 7.78 3.87 2.05
N GLN A 58 6.99 4.25 1.06
CA GLN A 58 6.63 5.64 0.77
C GLN A 58 5.19 5.91 1.13
N ILE A 59 4.97 6.88 2.02
CA ILE A 59 3.64 7.28 2.50
C ILE A 59 3.32 8.66 1.89
N SER A 60 2.16 8.76 1.23
CA SER A 60 1.74 9.97 0.52
C SER A 60 0.21 10.07 0.40
N GLN A 61 -0.28 11.11 -0.29
CA GLN A 61 -1.71 11.30 -0.61
C GLN A 61 -2.63 11.25 0.62
N LEU A 62 -2.25 11.99 1.65
CA LEU A 62 -2.97 12.04 2.92
C LEU A 62 -4.32 12.75 2.78
N THR A 63 -5.38 12.16 3.33
CA THR A 63 -6.71 12.80 3.45
C THR A 63 -7.21 12.69 4.88
N GLY A 64 -7.77 13.77 5.43
CA GLY A 64 -8.26 13.81 6.82
C GLY A 64 -7.19 14.20 7.87
N TRP A 65 -5.95 14.47 7.44
CA TRP A 65 -4.81 14.79 8.30
C TRP A 65 -4.68 16.29 8.63
N GLN A 66 -5.76 16.90 9.11
CA GLN A 66 -5.82 18.36 9.30
C GLN A 66 -5.11 18.87 10.57
N SER A 67 -4.77 17.97 11.50
CA SER A 67 -4.13 18.32 12.79
C SER A 67 -2.85 17.50 13.02
N LEU A 68 -1.87 17.70 12.14
CA LEU A 68 -0.53 17.14 12.33
C LEU A 68 0.21 17.94 13.41
N GLY A 69 0.69 17.23 14.43
CA GLY A 69 1.58 17.76 15.46
C GLY A 69 3.05 17.77 15.01
N ALA A 70 3.96 17.86 15.97
CA ALA A 70 5.39 17.65 15.70
C ALA A 70 5.73 16.16 15.58
N ILE A 71 6.85 15.86 14.94
CA ILE A 71 7.49 14.55 15.05
C ILE A 71 8.11 14.45 16.44
N GLU A 72 7.76 13.41 17.20
CA GLU A 72 8.27 13.20 18.56
C GLU A 72 9.45 12.22 18.58
N LEU A 73 9.32 11.11 17.84
CA LEU A 73 10.36 10.10 17.72
C LEU A 73 10.67 9.85 16.25
N GLN A 74 11.95 9.70 15.94
CA GLN A 74 12.41 9.29 14.61
C GLN A 74 13.78 8.61 14.76
N ASP A 75 13.95 7.48 14.07
CA ASP A 75 15.24 6.78 14.00
C ASP A 75 15.38 6.03 12.66
N GLY A 76 16.60 5.63 12.34
CA GLY A 76 16.95 4.92 11.11
C GLY A 76 17.00 5.84 9.88
N GLN A 77 16.69 5.27 8.72
CA GLN A 77 16.70 5.95 7.43
C GLN A 77 15.29 6.45 7.08
N VAL A 78 14.98 7.64 7.60
CA VAL A 78 13.72 8.35 7.33
C VAL A 78 14.00 9.64 6.58
N SER A 79 13.25 9.91 5.52
CA SER A 79 13.36 11.14 4.73
C SER A 79 12.01 11.73 4.34
N GLY A 80 11.99 13.04 4.08
CA GLY A 80 10.76 13.78 3.83
C GLY A 80 9.98 14.08 5.11
N GLY A 81 8.66 14.24 4.98
CA GLY A 81 7.77 14.57 6.08
C GLY A 81 6.31 14.69 5.64
N LEU A 82 5.40 14.40 6.56
CA LEU A 82 3.97 14.61 6.37
C LEU A 82 3.66 16.12 6.53
N PRO A 83 2.72 16.68 5.74
CA PRO A 83 1.75 15.97 4.91
C PRO A 83 2.18 15.62 3.48
N SER A 84 3.43 15.92 3.09
CA SER A 84 3.84 15.81 1.69
C SER A 84 4.14 14.37 1.28
N LYS A 85 5.32 13.87 1.64
CA LYS A 85 5.73 12.50 1.39
C LYS A 85 6.74 12.11 2.45
N LEU A 86 6.52 10.99 3.08
CA LEU A 86 7.42 10.38 4.05
C LEU A 86 7.97 9.10 3.45
N THR A 87 9.25 8.82 3.65
CA THR A 87 9.90 7.60 3.15
C THR A 87 10.71 6.97 4.27
N LEU A 88 10.44 5.68 4.54
CA LEU A 88 11.22 4.84 5.44
C LEU A 88 11.97 3.83 4.58
N SER A 89 13.27 3.69 4.80
CA SER A 89 14.14 2.77 4.04
C SER A 89 14.64 1.63 4.93
N SER A 90 14.77 0.43 4.36
CA SER A 90 15.34 -0.74 5.04
C SER A 90 16.88 -0.79 5.03
N ASN A 91 17.55 0.27 4.56
CA ASN A 91 19.01 0.35 4.61
C ASN A 91 19.56 0.50 6.05
N SER A 92 18.69 0.62 7.06
CA SER A 92 18.97 0.40 8.48
C SER A 92 18.13 -0.77 9.01
N PRO A 93 18.57 -1.46 10.09
CA PRO A 93 17.83 -2.61 10.65
C PRO A 93 16.37 -2.30 11.00
N SER A 94 16.11 -1.05 11.39
CA SER A 94 14.78 -0.50 11.59
C SER A 94 14.80 0.98 11.20
N SER A 95 13.70 1.45 10.66
CA SER A 95 13.40 2.87 10.44
C SER A 95 12.03 3.15 11.00
N PHE A 96 11.86 4.21 11.76
CA PHE A 96 10.54 4.56 12.30
C PHE A 96 10.35 6.05 12.52
N VAL A 97 9.09 6.47 12.58
CA VAL A 97 8.68 7.81 12.95
C VAL A 97 7.36 7.80 13.73
N ALA A 98 7.32 8.55 14.82
CA ALA A 98 6.12 8.87 15.58
C ALA A 98 5.72 10.32 15.30
N GLN A 99 4.63 10.49 14.56
CA GLN A 99 4.11 11.79 14.17
C GLN A 99 2.88 12.11 15.02
N GLY A 100 2.91 13.25 15.73
CA GLY A 100 1.77 13.70 16.51
C GLY A 100 0.53 13.91 15.64
N LEU A 101 -0.64 13.51 16.14
CA LEU A 101 -1.92 13.60 15.46
C LEU A 101 -3.07 13.74 16.46
N THR A 102 -4.06 14.59 16.13
CA THR A 102 -5.35 14.63 16.83
C THR A 102 -6.36 13.71 16.13
N PHE A 103 -6.97 12.79 16.87
CA PHE A 103 -7.91 11.82 16.34
C PHE A 103 -9.37 12.32 16.34
N GLY A 104 -10.21 11.66 15.55
CA GLY A 104 -11.65 11.93 15.47
C GLY A 104 -12.21 12.04 14.06
N GLN A 105 -11.38 11.84 13.04
CA GLN A 105 -11.77 11.86 11.62
C GLN A 105 -11.37 10.55 10.93
N LYS A 106 -11.93 10.31 9.75
CA LYS A 106 -11.40 9.27 8.86
C LYS A 106 -10.09 9.75 8.25
N LEU A 107 -9.04 8.97 8.45
CA LEU A 107 -7.72 9.20 7.92
C LEU A 107 -7.51 8.28 6.73
N SER A 108 -6.86 8.77 5.68
CA SER A 108 -6.35 7.89 4.64
C SER A 108 -4.97 8.29 4.17
N PHE A 109 -4.22 7.31 3.68
CA PHE A 109 -2.91 7.48 3.07
C PHE A 109 -2.70 6.42 2.01
N VAL A 110 -1.79 6.69 1.07
CA VAL A 110 -1.30 5.71 0.12
C VAL A 110 0.10 5.29 0.54
N LEU A 111 0.27 3.99 0.76
CA LEU A 111 1.54 3.32 0.97
C LEU A 111 2.00 2.71 -0.36
N ASN A 112 3.20 3.05 -0.80
CA ASN A 112 3.82 2.46 -1.98
C ASN A 112 5.17 1.87 -1.62
N PHE A 113 5.47 0.68 -2.14
CA PHE A 113 6.77 0.04 -1.96
C PHE A 113 7.66 0.28 -3.18
N GLY A 114 8.87 0.79 -2.94
CA GLY A 114 9.94 0.90 -3.93
C GLY A 114 11.15 0.03 -3.57
N GLY A 115 12.21 0.12 -4.37
CA GLY A 115 13.45 -0.63 -4.18
C GLY A 115 13.50 -1.93 -5.00
N ASP A 116 14.57 -2.69 -4.81
CA ASP A 116 14.92 -3.85 -5.65
C ASP A 116 14.37 -5.18 -5.11
N TRP A 117 13.57 -5.14 -4.05
CA TRP A 117 13.10 -6.32 -3.32
C TRP A 117 12.26 -7.30 -4.13
N GLN A 118 11.57 -6.82 -5.18
CA GLN A 118 10.80 -7.69 -6.07
C GLN A 118 11.68 -8.47 -7.05
N GLY A 119 12.84 -7.91 -7.43
CA GLY A 119 13.75 -8.51 -8.40
C GLY A 119 14.90 -9.29 -7.76
N THR A 120 15.08 -9.17 -6.45
CA THR A 120 16.17 -9.80 -5.70
C THR A 120 15.65 -10.99 -4.90
N PRO A 121 16.00 -12.24 -5.25
CA PRO A 121 15.55 -13.41 -4.51
C PRO A 121 16.04 -13.38 -3.06
N SER A 122 15.13 -13.59 -2.11
CA SER A 122 15.44 -13.80 -0.70
C SER A 122 14.31 -14.55 -0.01
N ALA A 123 14.64 -15.31 1.04
CA ALA A 123 13.66 -15.91 1.95
C ALA A 123 13.33 -14.96 3.11
N ASP A 124 14.14 -13.93 3.32
CA ASP A 124 14.00 -12.96 4.40
C ASP A 124 13.21 -11.74 3.92
N GLY A 125 12.29 -11.25 4.77
CA GLY A 125 11.37 -10.16 4.45
C GLY A 125 11.55 -8.90 5.28
N SER A 126 10.91 -7.85 4.81
CA SER A 126 10.73 -6.61 5.55
C SER A 126 9.27 -6.45 5.95
N SER A 127 9.00 -5.89 7.12
CA SER A 127 7.65 -5.63 7.60
C SER A 127 7.44 -4.14 7.78
N PHE A 128 6.37 -3.64 7.17
CA PHE A 128 5.87 -2.29 7.42
C PHE A 128 4.71 -2.36 8.40
N VAL A 129 4.75 -1.52 9.43
CA VAL A 129 3.71 -1.45 10.46
C VAL A 129 3.27 0.00 10.64
N ALA A 130 1.95 0.19 10.76
CA ALA A 130 1.34 1.43 11.21
C ALA A 130 0.53 1.18 12.49
N GLN A 131 0.64 2.09 13.46
CA GLN A 131 -0.06 2.02 14.76
C GLN A 131 -0.62 3.38 15.14
N LEU A 132 -1.76 3.39 15.84
CA LEU A 132 -2.28 4.58 16.51
C LEU A 132 -2.01 4.44 18.00
N LEU A 133 -1.24 5.37 18.55
CA LEU A 133 -0.78 5.33 19.92
C LEU A 133 -1.31 6.53 20.71
N ASP A 134 -1.58 6.35 22.00
CA ASP A 134 -1.87 7.44 22.93
C ASP A 134 -0.59 8.16 23.38
N GLN A 135 -0.73 9.12 24.29
CA GLN A 135 0.42 9.86 24.86
C GLN A 135 1.38 8.99 25.70
N ASN A 136 0.96 7.79 26.10
CA ASN A 136 1.77 6.82 26.84
C ASN A 136 2.30 5.71 25.93
N TYR A 137 2.25 5.88 24.60
CA TYR A 137 2.66 4.88 23.61
C TYR A 137 1.86 3.57 23.68
N THR A 138 0.63 3.62 24.19
CA THR A 138 -0.29 2.48 24.21
C THR A 138 -1.14 2.49 22.95
N SER A 139 -1.30 1.31 22.33
CA SER A 139 -2.15 1.15 21.15
C SER A 139 -3.60 1.53 21.44
N LEU A 140 -4.13 2.51 20.72
CA LEU A 140 -5.52 2.98 20.81
C LEU A 140 -6.47 2.13 19.98
N LEU A 141 -6.04 1.78 18.77
CA LEU A 141 -6.76 0.96 17.81
C LEU A 141 -5.78 -0.02 17.18
N GLY A 142 -6.20 -1.26 16.97
CA GLY A 142 -5.35 -2.24 16.32
C GLY A 142 -5.90 -3.67 16.36
N ASN A 143 -5.16 -4.57 15.75
CA ASN A 143 -5.30 -6.02 15.90
C ASN A 143 -4.74 -6.48 17.26
N ALA A 144 -4.60 -7.80 17.45
CA ALA A 144 -4.01 -8.39 18.66
C ALA A 144 -2.56 -7.93 18.91
N SER A 145 -1.86 -7.48 17.86
CA SER A 145 -0.48 -6.96 17.92
C SER A 145 -0.42 -5.44 18.15
N GLY A 146 -1.57 -4.74 18.20
CA GLY A 146 -1.64 -3.28 18.34
C GLY A 146 -1.36 -2.52 17.04
N SER A 147 -1.41 -3.18 15.89
CA SER A 147 -1.22 -2.58 14.57
C SER A 147 -2.58 -2.25 13.94
N ILE A 148 -2.72 -1.05 13.39
CA ILE A 148 -3.87 -0.71 12.54
C ILE A 148 -3.69 -1.26 11.13
N PHE A 149 -2.45 -1.40 10.69
CA PHE A 149 -2.08 -1.95 9.39
C PHE A 149 -0.68 -2.54 9.48
N GLN A 150 -0.51 -3.75 8.97
CA GLN A 150 0.79 -4.38 8.81
C GLN A 150 0.83 -5.08 7.46
N ILE A 151 2.00 -5.06 6.82
CA ILE A 151 2.20 -5.78 5.57
C ILE A 151 3.66 -6.23 5.47
N ASP A 152 3.83 -7.49 5.11
CA ASP A 152 5.13 -8.11 4.96
C ASP A 152 5.50 -8.21 3.48
N ALA A 153 6.69 -7.72 3.16
CA ALA A 153 7.29 -7.78 1.84
C ALA A 153 8.40 -8.84 1.83
N VAL A 154 8.10 -9.98 1.21
CA VAL A 154 9.04 -11.07 0.96
C VAL A 154 9.14 -11.25 -0.55
N ALA A 155 10.37 -11.43 -1.06
CA ALA A 155 10.60 -11.56 -2.50
C ALA A 155 9.74 -12.66 -3.12
N HIS A 156 9.12 -12.36 -4.27
CA HIS A 156 8.22 -13.25 -5.02
C HIS A 156 7.02 -13.81 -4.25
N THR A 157 6.74 -13.32 -3.05
CA THR A 157 5.60 -13.74 -2.24
C THR A 157 4.52 -12.67 -2.29
N PRO A 158 3.24 -13.04 -2.49
CA PRO A 158 2.16 -12.08 -2.43
C PRO A 158 2.09 -11.40 -1.08
N MET A 159 2.13 -10.06 -1.10
CA MET A 159 1.95 -9.27 0.11
C MET A 159 0.50 -9.40 0.59
N GLN A 160 0.32 -9.77 1.85
CA GLN A 160 -0.98 -9.92 2.49
C GLN A 160 -1.08 -8.94 3.66
N PRO A 161 -1.90 -7.88 3.55
CA PRO A 161 -2.05 -6.92 4.64
C PRO A 161 -2.86 -7.52 5.79
N GLU A 162 -2.37 -7.34 7.02
CA GLU A 162 -3.09 -7.58 8.25
C GLU A 162 -3.68 -6.26 8.78
N LEU A 163 -4.96 -6.27 9.14
CA LEU A 163 -5.73 -5.07 9.44
C LEU A 163 -6.22 -5.04 10.88
N GLY A 164 -6.22 -3.85 11.49
CA GLY A 164 -6.95 -3.57 12.71
C GLY A 164 -8.46 -3.42 12.46
N LEU A 165 -9.26 -3.48 13.53
CA LEU A 165 -10.74 -3.50 13.48
C LEU A 165 -11.38 -2.27 12.81
N SER A 166 -10.67 -1.14 12.74
CA SER A 166 -11.16 0.13 12.18
C SER A 166 -10.48 0.51 10.86
N THR A 167 -9.77 -0.44 10.24
CA THR A 167 -8.96 -0.18 9.06
C THR A 167 -9.54 -0.89 7.84
N GLN A 168 -9.61 -0.18 6.73
CA GLN A 168 -9.94 -0.73 5.42
C GLN A 168 -8.76 -0.49 4.47
N VAL A 169 -8.51 -1.47 3.59
CA VAL A 169 -7.43 -1.38 2.62
C VAL A 169 -7.93 -1.79 1.26
N ALA A 170 -7.59 -0.98 0.26
CA ALA A 170 -7.83 -1.30 -1.14
C ALA A 170 -6.50 -1.20 -1.91
N PRO A 171 -6.16 -2.18 -2.77
CA PRO A 171 -5.07 -2.02 -3.71
C PRO A 171 -5.39 -0.85 -4.65
N VAL A 172 -4.41 0.00 -4.93
CA VAL A 172 -4.58 1.10 -5.89
C VAL A 172 -4.39 0.53 -7.30
N PRO A 173 -5.41 0.57 -8.17
CA PRO A 173 -5.28 0.03 -9.52
C PRO A 173 -4.21 0.77 -10.32
N GLU A 174 -3.39 0.03 -11.05
CA GLU A 174 -2.33 0.60 -11.85
C GLU A 174 -2.90 1.44 -13.00
N PRO A 175 -2.24 2.54 -13.41
CA PRO A 175 -2.69 3.36 -14.54
C PRO A 175 -2.88 2.54 -15.82
N GLU A 176 -2.08 1.51 -16.02
CA GLU A 176 -2.12 0.63 -17.19
C GLU A 176 -3.39 -0.24 -17.24
N THR A 177 -3.96 -0.61 -16.09
CA THR A 177 -5.21 -1.36 -16.04
C THR A 177 -6.35 -0.57 -16.67
N TYR A 178 -6.42 0.74 -16.39
CA TYR A 178 -7.39 1.63 -17.02
C TYR A 178 -7.12 1.83 -18.51
N ALA A 179 -5.85 1.94 -18.90
CA ALA A 179 -5.46 2.07 -20.30
C ALA A 179 -5.84 0.81 -21.10
N LEU A 180 -5.54 -0.38 -20.59
CA LEU A 180 -5.89 -1.66 -21.22
C LEU A 180 -7.40 -1.90 -21.24
N MET A 181 -8.11 -1.55 -20.18
CA MET A 181 -9.58 -1.58 -20.18
C MET A 181 -10.15 -0.64 -21.25
N GLY A 182 -9.64 0.59 -21.33
CA GLY A 182 -10.01 1.56 -22.34
C GLY A 182 -9.74 1.06 -23.76
N LEU A 183 -8.54 0.52 -24.02
CA LEU A 183 -8.16 -0.07 -25.30
C LEU A 183 -9.05 -1.29 -25.65
N GLY A 184 -9.35 -2.15 -24.67
CA GLY A 184 -10.25 -3.29 -24.85
C GLY A 184 -11.66 -2.87 -25.26
N LEU A 185 -12.22 -1.85 -24.61
CA LEU A 185 -13.53 -1.28 -24.97
C LEU A 185 -13.52 -0.65 -26.37
N LEU A 186 -12.47 0.09 -26.72
CA LEU A 186 -12.32 0.67 -28.07
C LEU A 186 -12.23 -0.42 -29.15
N ALA A 187 -11.49 -1.50 -28.90
CA ALA A 187 -11.39 -2.63 -29.82
C ALA A 187 -12.75 -3.33 -30.04
N LEU A 188 -13.57 -3.48 -29.00
CA LEU A 188 -14.92 -4.05 -29.10
C LEU A 188 -15.87 -3.16 -29.93
N ILE A 189 -15.81 -1.84 -29.72
CA ILE A 189 -16.60 -0.88 -30.51
C ILE A 189 -16.19 -0.91 -31.98
N ALA A 190 -14.88 -0.91 -32.26
CA ALA A 190 -14.34 -0.96 -33.62
C ALA A 190 -14.72 -2.28 -34.34
N ARG A 191 -14.76 -3.40 -33.61
CA ARG A 191 -15.20 -4.69 -34.15
C ARG A 191 -16.69 -4.68 -34.52
N ARG A 192 -17.55 -4.05 -33.70
CA ARG A 192 -18.99 -3.96 -33.97
C ARG A 192 -19.30 -3.15 -35.22
N LYS A 193 -18.53 -2.10 -35.51
CA LYS A 193 -18.67 -1.27 -36.73
C LYS A 193 -18.21 -1.94 -38.02
N ARG A 194 -17.44 -3.03 -37.95
CA ARG A 194 -17.03 -3.82 -39.13
C ARG A 194 -18.02 -4.93 -39.50
N HIS A 195 -19.03 -5.16 -38.67
CA HIS A 195 -20.07 -6.17 -38.89
C HIS A 195 -21.44 -5.60 -39.32
N TYR A 196 -21.51 -4.28 -39.52
CA TYR A 196 -22.56 -3.57 -40.27
C TYR A 196 -21.94 -3.06 -41.57
#